data_AF-A0A7W9X713-F1
#
_entry.id   AF-A0A7W9X713-F1
#
_cell.length_a   1.000
_cell.length_b   1.000
_cell.length_c   1.000
_cell.angle_alpha   90.00
_cell.angle_beta   90.00
_cell.angle_gamma   90.00
#
_symmetry.space_group_name_H-M   'P 1'
#
loop_
_entity.id
_entity.type
_entity.pdbx_description
1 polymer ?
#
loop_
_entity_poly.entity_id
_entity_poly.type
_entity_poly.pdbx_seq_one_letter_code
_entity_poly.pdbx_strand_id
1 'polypeptide(L)'
;MKRVRLLQLAVYIVFAALFFQNAATGLYKGFMDGIRGDVDTSGVVTSVIPGSAIDPRLIAGAKDGNMKLNNNYSLEDISVNAYVRINAKFINTPSWLSALNMILAFACFIILAGIAYIINKIIYSIFEGSIFESKQLKMIWWIGLSLIVYTIVDYAYQQVDFCVSKSLINSPVTILNASAYDFEVLMCGLLVLIIAEAFKQGAQLKEEQELTI
;
A
#
# COMPACT_ATOMS: atom_id res chain seq x y z
N MET A 1 0.87 2.23 34.38
CA MET A 1 0.12 1.09 33.79
C MET A 1 -1.06 1.50 32.91
N LYS A 2 -2.13 2.16 33.41
CA LYS A 2 -3.31 2.49 32.57
C LYS A 2 -2.98 3.30 31.31
N ARG A 3 -2.13 4.34 31.41
CA ARG A 3 -1.72 5.19 30.27
C ARG A 3 -0.92 4.43 29.19
N VAL A 4 -0.07 3.49 29.60
CA VAL A 4 0.77 2.68 28.68
C VAL A 4 -0.08 1.65 27.93
N ARG A 5 -1.00 0.97 28.63
CA ARG A 5 -1.96 0.07 27.98
C ARG A 5 -2.83 0.81 26.97
N LEU A 6 -3.18 2.07 27.25
CA LEU A 6 -3.95 2.92 26.34
C LEU A 6 -3.13 3.28 25.08
N LEU A 7 -1.84 3.59 25.22
CA LEU A 7 -0.93 3.81 24.09
C LEU A 7 -0.74 2.54 23.24
N GLN A 8 -0.55 1.37 23.87
CA GLN A 8 -0.44 0.11 23.15
C GLN A 8 -1.72 -0.24 22.37
N LEU A 9 -2.88 -0.05 23.01
CA LEU A 9 -4.18 -0.24 22.35
C LEU A 9 -4.35 0.74 21.19
N ALA A 10 -3.93 1.99 21.36
CA ALA A 10 -3.99 2.99 20.30
C ALA A 10 -3.15 2.59 19.08
N VAL A 11 -1.97 2.01 19.26
CA VAL A 11 -1.15 1.49 18.13
C VAL A 11 -1.94 0.45 17.34
N TYR A 12 -2.53 -0.54 18.01
CA TYR A 12 -3.31 -1.56 17.31
C TYR A 12 -4.58 -1.00 16.66
N ILE A 13 -5.24 -0.02 17.27
CA ILE A 13 -6.40 0.65 16.68
C ILE A 13 -6.00 1.40 15.41
N VAL A 14 -4.89 2.14 15.43
CA VAL A 14 -4.40 2.88 14.25
C VAL A 14 -4.01 1.91 13.14
N PHE A 15 -3.29 0.83 13.45
CA PHE A 15 -2.94 -0.19 12.45
C PHE A 15 -4.17 -0.93 11.92
N ALA A 16 -5.16 -1.23 12.77
CA ALA A 16 -6.43 -1.78 12.33
C ALA A 16 -7.16 -0.79 11.42
N ALA A 17 -7.23 0.50 11.77
CA ALA A 17 -7.86 1.52 10.95
C ALA A 17 -7.17 1.66 9.58
N LEU A 18 -5.83 1.67 9.54
CA LEU A 18 -5.06 1.66 8.29
C LEU A 18 -5.36 0.41 7.45
N PHE A 19 -5.43 -0.76 8.08
CA PHE A 19 -5.82 -2.00 7.40
C PHE A 19 -7.27 -1.91 6.86
N PHE A 20 -8.21 -1.39 7.64
CA PHE A 20 -9.60 -1.24 7.18
C PHE A 20 -9.74 -0.20 6.06
N GLN A 21 -8.95 0.87 6.09
CA GLN A 21 -8.95 1.89 5.04
C GLN A 21 -8.43 1.33 3.72
N ASN A 22 -7.30 0.62 3.75
CA ASN A 22 -6.58 0.21 2.54
C ASN A 22 -6.97 -1.19 2.04
N ALA A 23 -7.18 -2.15 2.94
CA ALA A 23 -7.47 -3.53 2.60
C ALA A 23 -8.95 -3.88 2.71
N ALA A 24 -9.69 -3.33 3.69
CA ALA A 24 -11.08 -3.75 3.89
C ALA A 24 -12.04 -3.24 2.83
N THR A 25 -11.76 -2.13 2.14
CA THR A 25 -12.54 -1.72 0.97
C THR A 25 -12.43 -2.75 -0.16
N GLY A 26 -11.21 -3.22 -0.45
CA GLY A 26 -10.95 -4.28 -1.43
C GLY A 26 -11.47 -5.65 -1.00
N LEU A 27 -11.30 -6.03 0.27
CA LEU A 27 -11.79 -7.30 0.81
C LEU A 27 -13.32 -7.32 0.94
N TYR A 28 -13.94 -6.24 1.42
CA TYR A 28 -15.39 -6.11 1.48
C TYR A 28 -15.97 -6.13 0.08
N LYS A 29 -15.38 -5.39 -0.87
CA LYS A 29 -15.83 -5.42 -2.26
C LYS A 29 -15.65 -6.80 -2.88
N GLY A 30 -14.50 -7.45 -2.73
CA GLY A 30 -14.26 -8.80 -3.23
C GLY A 30 -15.15 -9.87 -2.58
N PHE A 31 -15.43 -9.74 -1.28
CA PHE A 31 -16.36 -10.61 -0.56
C PHE A 31 -17.80 -10.37 -1.00
N MET A 32 -18.21 -9.11 -1.14
CA MET A 32 -19.52 -8.75 -1.65
C MET A 32 -19.68 -9.13 -3.13
N ASP A 33 -18.64 -9.06 -3.95
CA ASP A 33 -18.65 -9.51 -5.35
C ASP A 33 -18.71 -11.04 -5.43
N GLY A 34 -18.07 -11.75 -4.49
CA GLY A 34 -18.18 -13.21 -4.34
C GLY A 34 -19.54 -13.69 -3.83
N ILE A 35 -20.16 -12.96 -2.89
CA ILE A 35 -21.50 -13.28 -2.34
C ILE A 35 -22.61 -12.83 -3.28
N ARG A 36 -22.51 -11.63 -3.84
CA ARG A 36 -23.51 -11.11 -4.78
C ARG A 36 -23.43 -11.79 -6.12
N GLY A 37 -22.32 -12.50 -6.40
CA GLY A 37 -22.04 -13.21 -7.64
C GLY A 37 -22.74 -12.51 -8.77
N ASP A 38 -22.14 -11.47 -9.34
CA ASP A 38 -22.68 -10.65 -10.44
C ASP A 38 -22.91 -11.57 -11.66
N VAL A 39 -23.91 -12.43 -11.51
CA VAL A 39 -24.51 -13.35 -12.44
C VAL A 39 -25.50 -12.44 -13.11
N ASP A 40 -24.99 -11.75 -14.12
CA ASP A 40 -25.84 -11.34 -15.21
C ASP A 40 -26.67 -12.57 -15.60
N THR A 41 -27.96 -12.41 -15.88
CA THR A 41 -28.99 -13.45 -16.10
C THR A 41 -28.63 -14.58 -17.10
N SER A 42 -27.43 -14.54 -17.68
CA SER A 42 -26.75 -15.49 -18.55
C SER A 42 -25.68 -16.38 -17.87
N GLY A 43 -25.45 -16.30 -16.56
CA GLY A 43 -24.47 -17.16 -15.86
C GLY A 43 -23.01 -16.71 -15.99
N VAL A 44 -22.78 -15.45 -16.36
CA VAL A 44 -21.46 -14.90 -16.59
C VAL A 44 -21.01 -14.12 -15.36
N VAL A 45 -19.91 -14.56 -14.73
CA VAL A 45 -19.23 -13.79 -13.67
C VAL A 45 -18.56 -12.57 -14.30
N THR A 46 -18.84 -11.35 -13.83
CA THR A 46 -18.16 -10.13 -14.28
C THR A 46 -17.20 -9.58 -13.23
N SER A 47 -16.02 -9.09 -13.66
CA SER A 47 -15.08 -8.36 -12.79
C SER A 47 -15.07 -6.87 -13.13
N VAL A 48 -14.96 -6.02 -12.11
CA VAL A 48 -14.91 -4.55 -12.26
C VAL A 48 -13.48 -4.07 -12.03
N ILE A 49 -12.88 -3.44 -13.04
CA ILE A 49 -11.53 -2.85 -12.92
C ILE A 49 -11.65 -1.35 -12.63
N PRO A 50 -11.13 -0.85 -11.49
CA PRO A 50 -11.05 0.58 -11.20
C PRO A 50 -9.93 1.25 -12.02
N GLY A 51 -10.11 2.52 -12.39
CA GLY A 51 -9.04 3.31 -13.01
C GLY A 51 -8.74 2.99 -14.48
N SER A 52 -9.64 2.27 -15.16
CA SER A 52 -9.57 2.11 -16.62
C SER A 52 -9.93 3.41 -17.33
N ALA A 53 -9.15 3.75 -18.35
CA ALA A 53 -9.42 4.84 -19.28
C ALA A 53 -9.84 4.28 -20.64
N ILE A 54 -10.87 4.85 -21.24
CA ILE A 54 -11.21 4.53 -22.63
C ILE A 54 -10.26 5.31 -23.55
N ASP A 55 -9.76 4.67 -24.62
CA ASP A 55 -8.98 5.37 -25.65
C ASP A 55 -9.81 6.57 -26.16
N PRO A 56 -9.30 7.81 -26.03
CA PRO A 56 -10.05 9.00 -26.43
C PRO A 56 -10.40 9.03 -27.91
N ARG A 57 -9.74 8.23 -28.76
CA ARG A 57 -10.10 8.05 -30.17
C ARG A 57 -11.49 7.43 -30.37
N LEU A 58 -12.04 6.76 -29.36
CA LEU A 58 -13.42 6.26 -29.39
C LEU A 58 -14.47 7.33 -29.09
N ILE A 59 -14.07 8.49 -28.57
CA ILE A 59 -14.98 9.57 -28.23
C ILE A 59 -15.38 10.28 -29.52
N ALA A 60 -16.68 10.30 -29.82
CA ALA A 60 -17.19 10.95 -31.01
C ALA A 60 -16.79 12.44 -31.05
N GLY A 61 -16.06 12.83 -32.09
CA GLY A 61 -15.54 14.20 -32.26
C GLY A 61 -14.11 14.43 -31.77
N ALA A 62 -13.49 13.46 -31.10
CA ALA A 62 -12.06 13.50 -30.77
C ALA A 62 -11.23 13.08 -31.99
N LYS A 63 -10.20 13.86 -32.33
CA LYS A 63 -9.18 13.53 -33.32
C LYS A 63 -7.82 13.51 -32.63
N ASP A 64 -7.12 12.39 -32.71
CA ASP A 64 -5.81 12.18 -32.07
C ASP A 64 -5.75 12.53 -30.58
N GLY A 65 -6.84 12.24 -29.83
CA GLY A 65 -6.92 12.52 -28.39
C GLY A 65 -7.33 13.95 -28.04
N ASN A 66 -7.50 14.82 -29.04
CA ASN A 66 -7.90 16.21 -28.88
C ASN A 66 -9.33 16.44 -29.37
N MET A 67 -10.06 17.35 -28.72
CA MET A 67 -11.43 17.71 -29.11
C MET A 67 -11.61 19.22 -29.07
N LYS A 68 -11.98 19.83 -30.21
CA LYS A 68 -12.39 21.24 -30.22
C LYS A 68 -13.81 21.35 -29.68
N LEU A 69 -13.98 22.06 -28.57
CA LEU A 69 -15.29 22.37 -28.01
C LEU A 69 -15.94 23.52 -28.77
N ASN A 70 -15.16 24.56 -29.10
CA ASN A 70 -15.58 25.69 -29.93
C ASN A 70 -14.34 26.47 -30.44
N ASN A 71 -14.53 27.68 -30.97
CA ASN A 71 -13.45 28.52 -31.50
C ASN A 71 -12.42 28.98 -30.45
N ASN A 72 -12.76 28.93 -29.17
CA ASN A 72 -11.94 29.46 -28.07
C ASN A 72 -11.36 28.37 -27.17
N TYR A 73 -11.91 27.15 -27.20
CA TYR A 73 -11.53 26.06 -26.29
C TYR A 73 -11.30 24.75 -27.05
N SER A 74 -10.15 24.14 -26.79
CA SER A 74 -9.80 22.77 -27.15
C SER A 74 -9.46 21.97 -25.90
N LEU A 75 -9.90 20.73 -25.88
CA LEU A 75 -9.49 19.73 -24.91
C LEU A 75 -8.33 18.95 -25.51
N GLU A 76 -7.27 18.79 -24.73
CA GLU A 76 -6.09 18.01 -25.06
C GLU A 76 -5.92 16.88 -24.03
N ASP A 77 -5.32 15.76 -24.44
CA ASP A 77 -5.05 14.58 -23.60
C ASP A 77 -6.28 14.06 -22.83
N ILE A 78 -7.40 13.89 -23.54
CA ILE A 78 -8.66 13.45 -22.93
C ILE A 78 -8.49 12.02 -22.39
N SER A 79 -8.81 11.81 -21.11
CA SER A 79 -8.94 10.49 -20.53
C SER A 79 -10.27 10.37 -19.79
N VAL A 80 -11.07 9.36 -20.13
CA VAL A 80 -12.36 9.09 -19.47
C VAL A 80 -12.16 7.97 -18.48
N ASN A 81 -12.08 8.31 -17.19
CA ASN A 81 -12.01 7.33 -16.13
C ASN A 81 -13.36 6.62 -15.97
N ALA A 82 -13.39 5.32 -16.22
CA ALA A 82 -14.58 4.50 -16.17
C ALA A 82 -14.28 3.19 -15.43
N TYR A 83 -15.32 2.59 -14.87
CA TYR A 83 -15.27 1.21 -14.39
C TYR A 83 -15.64 0.27 -15.54
N VAL A 84 -14.77 -0.68 -15.87
CA VAL A 84 -15.00 -1.62 -16.97
C VAL A 84 -15.40 -2.98 -16.39
N ARG A 85 -16.56 -3.47 -16.83
CA ARG A 85 -17.06 -4.82 -16.53
C ARG A 85 -16.58 -5.79 -17.61
N ILE A 86 -15.86 -6.83 -17.20
CA ILE A 86 -15.32 -7.85 -18.11
C ILE A 86 -15.95 -9.19 -17.79
N ASN A 87 -16.39 -9.89 -18.82
CA ASN A 87 -16.90 -11.26 -18.73
C ASN A 87 -15.75 -12.23 -18.37
N ALA A 88 -15.93 -13.03 -17.32
CA ALA A 88 -14.90 -13.93 -16.78
C ALA A 88 -14.33 -14.91 -17.80
N LYS A 89 -15.06 -15.23 -18.88
CA LYS A 89 -14.55 -16.09 -19.96
C LYS A 89 -13.37 -15.49 -20.73
N PHE A 90 -13.18 -14.17 -20.64
CA PHE A 90 -12.09 -13.45 -21.30
C PHE A 90 -10.97 -13.06 -20.33
N ILE A 91 -11.07 -13.45 -19.06
CA ILE A 91 -10.01 -13.25 -18.07
C ILE A 91 -8.95 -14.34 -18.28
N ASN A 92 -7.85 -13.97 -18.93
CA ASN A 92 -6.69 -14.84 -19.12
C ASN A 92 -5.46 -14.22 -18.45
N THR A 93 -5.55 -13.95 -17.15
CA THR A 93 -4.39 -13.54 -16.35
C THR A 93 -3.50 -14.75 -16.12
N PRO A 94 -2.18 -14.66 -16.36
CA PRO A 94 -1.27 -15.73 -16.00
C PRO A 94 -1.35 -16.03 -14.50
N SER A 95 -1.58 -17.29 -14.12
CA SER A 95 -1.77 -17.67 -12.71
C SER A 95 -0.58 -17.28 -11.81
N TRP A 96 0.64 -17.27 -12.37
CA TRP A 96 1.85 -16.86 -11.65
C TRP A 96 1.83 -15.37 -11.26
N LEU A 97 1.23 -14.51 -12.10
CA LEU A 97 1.13 -13.07 -11.90
C LEU A 97 0.15 -12.77 -10.75
N SER A 98 -1.00 -13.45 -10.76
CA SER A 98 -1.99 -13.37 -9.67
C SER A 98 -1.43 -13.91 -8.35
N ALA A 99 -0.66 -15.01 -8.39
CA ALA A 99 0.01 -15.55 -7.21
C ALA A 99 1.07 -14.57 -6.66
N LEU A 100 1.87 -13.95 -7.53
CA LEU A 100 2.84 -12.94 -7.15
C LEU A 100 2.16 -11.73 -6.49
N ASN A 101 1.03 -11.27 -7.04
CA ASN A 101 0.25 -10.17 -6.47
C ASN A 101 -0.19 -10.49 -5.03
N MET A 102 -0.72 -11.72 -4.82
CA MET A 102 -1.15 -12.18 -3.50
C MET A 102 0.01 -12.30 -2.50
N ILE A 103 1.17 -12.81 -2.94
CA ILE A 103 2.37 -12.92 -2.10
C ILE A 103 2.85 -11.54 -1.65
N LEU A 104 2.91 -10.58 -2.57
CA LEU A 104 3.33 -9.21 -2.26
C LEU A 104 2.36 -8.51 -1.30
N ALA A 105 1.05 -8.69 -1.49
CA ALA A 105 0.04 -8.18 -0.56
C ALA A 105 0.21 -8.76 0.86
N PHE A 106 0.43 -10.08 0.96
CA PHE A 106 0.71 -10.73 2.23
C PHE A 106 2.02 -10.26 2.87
N ALA A 107 3.06 -10.03 2.06
CA ALA A 107 4.33 -9.49 2.53
C ALA A 107 4.15 -8.09 3.14
N CYS A 108 3.43 -7.19 2.47
CA CYS A 108 3.07 -5.87 3.03
C CYS A 108 2.37 -6.00 4.38
N PHE A 109 1.38 -6.89 4.49
CA PHE A 109 0.65 -7.13 5.72
C PHE A 109 1.55 -7.61 6.87
N ILE A 110 2.43 -8.59 6.60
CA ILE A 110 3.37 -9.13 7.59
C ILE A 110 4.34 -8.04 8.07
N ILE A 111 4.86 -7.21 7.16
CA ILE A 111 5.77 -6.12 7.52
C ILE A 111 5.07 -5.11 8.43
N LEU A 112 3.87 -4.65 8.07
CA LEU A 112 3.08 -3.72 8.88
C LEU A 112 2.75 -4.30 10.27
N ALA A 113 2.31 -5.56 10.32
CA ALA A 113 2.06 -6.25 11.59
C ALA A 113 3.33 -6.36 12.46
N GLY A 114 4.48 -6.62 11.82
CA GLY A 114 5.79 -6.63 12.47
C GLY A 114 6.15 -5.27 13.07
N ILE A 115 5.98 -4.18 12.31
CA ILE A 115 6.20 -2.81 12.79
C ILE A 115 5.33 -2.51 14.02
N ALA A 116 4.03 -2.81 13.95
CA ALA A 116 3.10 -2.61 15.07
C ALA A 116 3.52 -3.38 16.33
N TYR A 117 3.98 -4.63 16.16
CA TYR A 117 4.48 -5.46 17.26
C TYR A 117 5.75 -4.86 17.89
N ILE A 118 6.71 -4.41 17.08
CA ILE A 118 7.96 -3.82 17.56
C ILE A 118 7.68 -2.50 18.31
N ILE A 119 6.81 -1.64 17.78
CA ILE A 119 6.39 -0.39 18.45
C ILE A 119 5.79 -0.69 19.83
N ASN A 120 4.91 -1.67 19.93
CA ASN A 120 4.31 -2.06 21.21
C ASN A 120 5.34 -2.52 22.24
N LYS A 121 6.37 -3.23 21.79
CA LYS A 121 7.47 -3.68 22.65
C LYS A 121 8.35 -2.53 23.11
N ILE A 122 8.60 -1.54 22.25
CA ILE A 122 9.33 -0.33 22.60
C ILE A 122 8.55 0.50 23.62
N ILE A 123 7.23 0.71 23.42
CA ILE A 123 6.38 1.41 24.38
C ILE A 123 6.45 0.77 25.77
N TYR A 124 6.44 -0.56 25.82
CA TYR A 124 6.57 -1.30 27.08
C TYR A 124 7.94 -1.07 27.73
N SER A 125 9.02 -1.13 26.95
CA SER A 125 10.37 -0.89 27.49
C SER A 125 10.60 0.56 27.94
N ILE A 126 10.00 1.54 27.26
CA ILE A 126 10.01 2.94 27.72
C ILE A 126 9.39 3.04 29.11
N PHE A 127 8.30 2.31 29.36
CA PHE A 127 7.66 2.28 30.67
C PHE A 127 8.51 1.62 31.75
N GLU A 128 9.27 0.57 31.41
CA GLU A 128 10.21 -0.08 32.33
C GLU A 128 11.52 0.70 32.53
N GLY A 129 11.76 1.76 31.74
CA GLY A 129 12.99 2.56 31.81
C GLY A 129 14.19 1.91 31.12
N SER A 130 13.99 0.81 30.39
CA SER A 130 15.04 0.02 29.73
C SER A 130 15.30 0.43 28.26
N ILE A 131 14.93 1.66 27.88
CA ILE A 131 14.98 2.12 26.47
C ILE A 131 16.40 2.13 25.89
N PHE A 132 17.42 2.38 26.72
CA PHE A 132 18.83 2.49 26.30
C PHE A 132 19.56 1.15 26.25
N GLU A 133 18.88 0.04 26.52
CA GLU A 133 19.47 -1.28 26.34
C GLU A 133 19.69 -1.57 24.84
N SER A 134 20.83 -2.20 24.51
CA SER A 134 21.23 -2.54 23.14
C SER A 134 20.13 -3.27 22.34
N LYS A 135 19.33 -4.10 23.02
CA LYS A 135 18.24 -4.87 22.42
C LYS A 135 17.09 -3.98 21.93
N GLN A 136 16.81 -2.88 22.60
CA GLN A 136 15.73 -1.95 22.30
C GLN A 136 16.16 -0.96 21.23
N LEU A 137 17.42 -0.53 21.26
CA LEU A 137 18.04 0.22 20.18
C LEU A 137 17.98 -0.55 18.86
N LYS A 138 18.29 -1.85 18.88
CA LYS A 138 18.11 -2.72 17.71
C LYS A 138 16.65 -2.77 17.23
N MET A 139 15.68 -2.73 18.14
CA MET A 139 14.26 -2.70 17.75
C MET A 139 13.87 -1.43 17.02
N ILE A 140 14.33 -0.25 17.47
CA ILE A 140 14.09 1.02 16.77
C ILE A 140 14.73 0.98 15.37
N TRP A 141 15.95 0.45 15.28
CA TRP A 141 16.63 0.25 13.99
C TRP A 141 15.84 -0.67 13.05
N TRP A 142 15.30 -1.79 13.57
CA TRP A 142 14.44 -2.68 12.79
C TRP A 142 13.16 -2.01 12.31
N ILE A 143 12.55 -1.08 13.07
CA ILE A 143 11.40 -0.31 12.57
C ILE A 143 11.80 0.51 11.34
N GLY A 144 12.91 1.25 11.43
CA GLY A 144 13.40 2.07 10.31
C GLY A 144 13.67 1.24 9.07
N LEU A 145 14.33 0.09 9.23
CA LEU A 145 14.58 -0.84 8.12
C LEU A 145 13.27 -1.44 7.57
N SER A 146 12.34 -1.84 8.43
CA SER A 146 11.04 -2.38 8.00
C SER A 146 10.22 -1.37 7.21
N LEU A 147 10.27 -0.08 7.56
CA LEU A 147 9.62 0.98 6.79
C LEU A 147 10.21 1.12 5.38
N ILE A 148 11.54 1.06 5.25
CA ILE A 148 12.22 1.10 3.94
C ILE A 148 11.87 -0.15 3.10
N VAL A 149 11.88 -1.34 3.72
CA VAL A 149 11.49 -2.58 3.02
C VAL A 149 10.02 -2.51 2.59
N TYR A 150 9.15 -1.97 3.44
CA TYR A 150 7.73 -1.80 3.13
C TYR A 150 7.52 -0.96 1.87
N THR A 151 8.17 0.19 1.71
CA THR A 151 7.96 1.03 0.51
C THR A 151 8.38 0.35 -0.79
N ILE A 152 9.43 -0.46 -0.76
CA ILE A 152 9.90 -1.22 -1.92
C ILE A 152 8.90 -2.32 -2.28
N VAL A 153 8.43 -3.08 -1.28
CA VAL A 153 7.46 -4.17 -1.49
C VAL A 153 6.10 -3.63 -1.92
N ASP A 154 5.65 -2.51 -1.33
CA ASP A 154 4.39 -1.86 -1.68
C ASP A 154 4.41 -1.32 -3.12
N TYR A 155 5.49 -0.66 -3.53
CA TYR A 155 5.63 -0.24 -4.92
C TYR A 155 5.67 -1.43 -5.89
N ALA A 156 6.36 -2.51 -5.55
CA ALA A 156 6.36 -3.73 -6.36
C ALA A 156 4.96 -4.34 -6.46
N TYR A 157 4.20 -4.36 -5.36
CA TYR A 157 2.80 -4.76 -5.34
C TYR A 157 1.96 -3.92 -6.31
N GLN A 158 2.05 -2.59 -6.24
CA GLN A 158 1.32 -1.70 -7.15
C GLN A 158 1.67 -1.93 -8.63
N GLN A 159 2.94 -2.20 -8.96
CA GLN A 159 3.34 -2.52 -10.35
C GLN A 159 2.77 -3.85 -10.83
N VAL A 160 2.79 -4.89 -9.97
CA VAL A 160 2.23 -6.19 -10.31
C VAL A 160 0.72 -6.08 -10.46
N ASP A 161 0.03 -5.35 -9.58
CA ASP A 161 -1.40 -5.10 -9.65
C ASP A 161 -1.80 -4.36 -10.93
N PHE A 162 -1.00 -3.36 -11.34
CA PHE A 162 -1.15 -2.71 -12.63
C PHE A 162 -0.97 -3.69 -13.80
N CYS A 163 0.02 -4.58 -13.74
CA CYS A 163 0.25 -5.60 -14.78
C CYS A 163 -0.91 -6.60 -14.86
N VAL A 164 -1.43 -7.05 -13.71
CA VAL A 164 -2.61 -7.90 -13.60
C VAL A 164 -3.77 -7.21 -14.27
N SER A 165 -4.06 -5.98 -13.87
CA SER A 165 -5.18 -5.21 -14.42
C SER A 165 -5.01 -5.00 -15.93
N LYS A 166 -3.80 -4.65 -16.39
CA LYS A 166 -3.51 -4.43 -17.82
C LYS A 166 -3.71 -5.71 -18.64
N SER A 167 -3.38 -6.88 -18.09
CA SER A 167 -3.59 -8.16 -18.79
C SER A 167 -5.05 -8.55 -18.97
N LEU A 168 -5.95 -7.96 -18.16
CA LEU A 168 -7.39 -8.21 -18.25
C LEU A 168 -8.07 -7.37 -19.34
N ILE A 169 -7.44 -6.27 -19.75
CA ILE A 169 -8.05 -5.30 -20.67
C ILE A 169 -7.38 -5.36 -22.04
N ASN A 170 -8.21 -5.45 -23.07
CA ASN A 170 -7.79 -5.30 -24.47
C ASN A 170 -8.26 -3.96 -25.04
N SER A 171 -7.59 -3.53 -26.12
CA SER A 171 -8.03 -2.40 -26.93
C SER A 171 -9.53 -2.52 -27.25
N PRO A 172 -10.33 -1.47 -27.07
CA PRO A 172 -9.92 -0.05 -27.04
C PRO A 172 -9.91 0.59 -25.64
N VAL A 173 -9.86 -0.21 -24.58
CA VAL A 173 -9.74 0.28 -23.20
C VAL A 173 -8.27 0.16 -22.77
N THR A 174 -7.77 1.15 -22.05
CA THR A 174 -6.44 1.16 -21.45
C THR A 174 -6.55 1.36 -19.93
N ILE A 175 -5.48 1.08 -19.20
CA ILE A 175 -5.43 1.35 -17.75
C ILE A 175 -4.40 2.42 -17.52
N LEU A 176 -4.77 3.44 -16.75
CA LEU A 176 -3.82 4.43 -16.30
C LEU A 176 -3.02 3.86 -15.15
N ASN A 177 -1.70 3.91 -15.27
CA ASN A 177 -0.83 3.53 -14.18
C ASN A 177 -0.91 4.60 -13.09
N ALA A 178 -1.68 4.33 -12.03
CA ALA A 178 -1.79 5.20 -10.87
C ALA A 178 -0.78 4.85 -9.77
N SER A 179 0.18 3.95 -10.05
CA SER A 179 1.21 3.61 -9.08
C SER A 179 2.06 4.83 -8.74
N ALA A 180 2.27 5.04 -7.45
CA ALA A 180 3.07 6.13 -6.92
C ALA A 180 3.99 5.57 -5.85
N TYR A 181 5.28 5.87 -5.99
CA TYR A 181 6.26 5.51 -4.98
C TYR A 181 6.08 6.40 -3.75
N ASP A 182 5.90 5.79 -2.57
CA ASP A 182 5.68 6.50 -1.32
C ASP A 182 7.02 7.00 -0.73
N PHE A 183 7.45 8.18 -1.18
CA PHE A 183 8.65 8.84 -0.66
C PHE A 183 8.48 9.30 0.80
N GLU A 184 7.26 9.55 1.27
CA GLU A 184 7.01 10.02 2.62
C GLU A 184 7.35 8.92 3.63
N VAL A 185 6.89 7.69 3.39
CA VAL A 185 7.21 6.55 4.24
C VAL A 185 8.68 6.18 4.16
N LEU A 186 9.32 6.33 2.98
CA LEU A 186 10.76 6.13 2.84
C LEU A 186 11.55 7.13 3.70
N MET A 187 11.20 8.41 3.62
CA MET A 187 11.82 9.46 4.44
C MET A 187 11.61 9.20 5.93
N CYS A 188 10.41 8.78 6.34
CA CYS A 188 10.12 8.38 7.71
C CYS A 188 11.03 7.23 8.17
N GLY A 189 11.18 6.18 7.36
CA GLY A 189 12.08 5.06 7.65
C GLY A 189 13.53 5.50 7.86
N LEU A 190 14.03 6.38 7.00
CA LEU A 190 15.38 6.95 7.11
C LEU A 190 15.55 7.80 8.37
N LEU A 191 14.57 8.65 8.71
CA LEU A 191 14.59 9.43 9.95
C LEU A 191 14.62 8.53 11.19
N VAL A 192 13.84 7.44 11.20
CA VAL A 192 13.85 6.46 12.30
C VAL A 192 15.22 5.80 12.45
N LEU A 193 15.91 5.48 11.34
CA LEU A 193 17.27 4.95 11.39
C LEU A 193 18.28 5.96 11.96
N ILE A 194 18.19 7.23 11.55
CA ILE A 194 19.04 8.31 12.08
C ILE A 194 18.82 8.44 13.59
N ILE A 195 17.56 8.43 14.03
CA ILE A 195 17.19 8.47 15.44
C ILE A 195 17.79 7.25 16.17
N ALA A 196 17.65 6.04 15.62
CA ALA A 196 18.21 4.83 16.22
C ALA A 196 19.73 4.92 16.44
N GLU A 197 20.47 5.46 15.46
CA GLU A 197 21.92 5.63 15.58
C GLU A 197 22.28 6.71 16.61
N ALA A 198 21.54 7.82 16.67
CA ALA A 198 21.73 8.85 17.69
C ALA A 198 21.49 8.30 19.12
N PHE A 199 20.44 7.52 19.31
CA PHE A 199 20.17 6.85 20.59
C PHE A 199 21.26 5.85 20.97
N LYS A 200 21.81 5.14 19.99
CA LYS A 200 22.92 4.19 20.22
C LYS A 200 24.19 4.89 20.67
N GLN A 201 24.54 6.03 20.06
CA GLN A 201 25.67 6.84 20.51
C GLN A 201 25.44 7.39 21.93
N GLY A 202 24.22 7.86 22.21
CA GLY A 202 23.86 8.33 23.56
C GLY A 202 23.95 7.23 24.63
N ALA A 203 23.57 5.99 24.30
CA ALA A 203 23.71 4.85 25.20
C ALA A 203 25.18 4.50 25.49
N GLN A 204 26.05 4.54 24.47
CA GLN A 204 27.49 4.29 24.63
C GLN A 204 28.15 5.34 25.54
N LEU A 205 27.84 6.63 25.34
CA LEU A 205 28.35 7.70 26.19
C LEU A 205 27.93 7.55 27.65
N LYS A 206 26.70 7.08 27.90
CA LYS A 206 26.22 6.80 29.25
C LYS A 206 27.00 5.67 29.91
N GLU A 207 27.27 4.59 29.17
CA GLU A 207 28.05 3.44 29.65
C GLU A 207 29.49 3.83 30.00
N GLU A 208 30.14 4.65 29.17
CA GLU A 208 31.47 5.20 29.44
C GLU A 208 31.52 6.07 30.71
N GLN A 209 30.48 6.88 30.94
CA GLN A 209 30.39 7.70 32.15
C GLN A 209 30.16 6.87 33.41
N GLU A 210 29.37 5.79 33.35
CA GLU A 210 29.15 4.89 34.49
C GLU A 210 30.41 4.08 34.85
N LEU A 211 31.30 3.78 33.89
CA LEU A 211 32.57 3.07 34.11
C LEU A 211 33.69 3.93 34.73
N THR A 212 33.53 5.25 34.72
CA THR A 212 34.57 6.20 35.16
C THR A 212 34.38 6.67 36.61
N ILE A 213 33.26 6.32 37.25
CA ILE A 213 32.94 6.62 38.66
C ILE A 213 33.35 5.43 39.54
#